data_AF-A0A8X6Q8M9-F1
#
_entry.id   AF-A0A8X6Q8M9-F1
#
_cell.length_a   1.000
_cell.length_b   1.000
_cell.length_c   1.000
_cell.angle_alpha   90.00
_cell.angle_beta   90.00
_cell.angle_gamma   90.00
#
_symmetry.space_group_name_H-M   'P 1'
#
loop_
_entity.id
_entity.type
_entity.pdbx_description
1 polymer ?
#
loop_
_entity_poly.entity_id
_entity_poly.type
_entity_poly.pdbx_seq_one_letter_code
_entity_poly.pdbx_strand_id
1 'polypeptide(L)'
;MIDLFQLLMPGKNSRFLDCVKHVGIAYPEIKKSTLNACWKAVWPDVAERENPAILLEQEYSQIIELAHSLGGEGFEDLSESDIIEIMADKEICEDDLIDMVNITSENESDNETVADGYAHNPFTAKVVREGLEQGRKLVNYFQQNDPHLDRALRFQRNMNECLNEYEELYNVLTKNKSQSLITNFISISRRNEINPNRSTTETASNEIILSSDESEIIQTRKRRRPVVESDSNSSVDENTLNL
;
A
#
# COMPACT_ATOMS: atom_id res chain seq x y z
N MET A 1 30.30 0.27 -13.74
CA MET A 1 28.93 -0.18 -13.43
C MET A 1 28.36 0.93 -12.56
N ILE A 2 27.52 1.79 -13.15
CA ILE A 2 26.94 2.93 -12.43
C ILE A 2 25.82 2.35 -11.57
N ASP A 3 25.89 2.60 -10.27
CA ASP A 3 25.02 2.05 -9.25
C ASP A 3 23.56 2.42 -9.58
N LEU A 4 22.71 1.43 -9.82
CA LEU A 4 21.33 1.64 -10.27
C LEU A 4 20.50 2.44 -9.24
N PHE A 5 20.96 2.47 -7.98
CA PHE A 5 20.42 3.29 -6.90
C PHE A 5 20.66 4.80 -7.05
N GLN A 6 21.71 5.23 -7.76
CA GLN A 6 22.00 6.65 -7.97
C GLN A 6 21.16 7.28 -9.09
N LEU A 7 20.58 6.47 -9.99
CA LEU A 7 19.82 6.97 -11.13
C LEU A 7 18.32 7.21 -10.81
N LEU A 8 17.78 6.61 -9.74
CA LEU A 8 16.33 6.60 -9.53
C LEU A 8 15.77 7.80 -8.75
N MET A 9 16.57 8.55 -7.99
CA MET A 9 16.07 9.68 -7.16
C MET A 9 17.14 10.77 -6.96
N PRO A 10 17.28 11.76 -7.86
CA PRO A 10 18.19 12.87 -7.63
C PRO A 10 17.64 13.81 -6.55
N GLY A 11 18.26 13.80 -5.37
CA GLY A 11 18.19 14.92 -4.42
C GLY A 11 17.49 14.69 -3.06
N LYS A 12 16.92 13.52 -2.77
CA LYS A 12 16.31 13.23 -1.45
C LYS A 12 16.99 12.12 -0.64
N ASN A 13 17.79 11.28 -1.28
CA ASN A 13 18.45 10.12 -0.64
C ASN A 13 19.79 10.46 0.05
N SER A 14 20.36 11.65 -0.20
CA SER A 14 21.65 12.02 0.41
C SER A 14 21.53 12.21 1.91
N ARG A 15 20.51 12.95 2.39
CA ARG A 15 20.37 13.24 3.82
C ARG A 15 20.13 12.00 4.67
N PHE A 16 19.29 11.07 4.22
CA PHE A 16 19.06 9.83 4.94
C PHE A 16 20.32 8.96 4.97
N LEU A 17 20.99 8.80 3.82
CA LEU A 17 22.24 8.06 3.72
C LEU A 17 23.33 8.68 4.63
N ASP A 18 23.40 10.00 4.67
CA ASP A 18 24.32 10.73 5.54
C ASP A 18 23.94 10.55 7.02
N CYS A 19 22.66 10.56 7.39
CA CYS A 19 22.22 10.25 8.74
C CYS A 19 22.64 8.83 9.16
N VAL A 20 22.41 7.82 8.31
CA VAL A 20 22.80 6.43 8.58
C VAL A 20 24.31 6.30 8.75
N LYS A 21 25.10 6.98 7.91
CA LYS A 21 26.57 7.03 8.06
C LYS A 21 27.00 7.64 9.39
N HIS A 22 26.40 8.76 9.78
CA HIS A 22 26.73 9.39 11.06
C HIS A 22 26.36 8.52 12.26
N VAL A 23 25.22 7.81 12.21
CA VAL A 23 24.85 6.83 13.24
C VAL A 23 25.87 5.69 13.27
N GLY A 24 26.27 5.16 12.12
CA GLY A 24 27.30 4.11 12.03
C GLY A 24 28.65 4.53 12.59
N ILE A 25 29.03 5.80 12.43
CA ILE A 25 30.27 6.37 13.01
C ILE A 25 30.14 6.57 14.52
N ALA A 26 28.99 7.05 14.99
CA ALA A 26 28.76 7.32 16.41
C ALA A 26 28.52 6.05 17.25
N TYR A 27 27.95 4.99 16.64
CA TYR A 27 27.64 3.73 17.31
C TYR A 27 28.82 3.13 18.10
N PRO A 28 30.03 2.94 17.54
CA PRO A 28 31.17 2.39 18.28
C PRO A 28 31.68 3.31 19.40
N GLU A 29 31.34 4.61 19.38
CA GLU A 29 31.74 5.55 20.43
C GLU A 29 30.86 5.45 21.69
N ILE A 30 29.67 4.84 21.56
CA ILE A 30 28.75 4.65 22.68
C ILE A 30 29.29 3.54 23.58
N LYS A 31 29.58 3.89 24.84
CA LYS A 31 30.00 2.91 25.84
C LYS A 31 28.86 1.94 26.13
N LYS A 32 29.19 0.65 26.27
CA LYS A 32 28.27 -0.41 26.70
C LYS A 32 27.53 -0.05 27.98
N SER A 33 28.21 0.56 28.95
CA SER A 33 27.61 1.03 30.21
C SER A 33 26.55 2.12 30.01
N THR A 34 26.75 3.03 29.05
CA THR A 34 25.77 4.06 28.69
C THR A 34 24.54 3.42 28.05
N LEU A 35 24.75 2.49 27.11
CA LEU A 35 23.67 1.77 26.45
C LEU A 35 22.85 0.94 27.46
N ASN A 36 23.53 0.21 28.34
CA ASN A 36 22.92 -0.56 29.42
C ASN A 36 22.12 0.36 30.38
N ALA A 37 22.65 1.51 30.79
CA ALA A 37 21.92 2.46 31.62
C ALA A 37 20.65 3.01 30.95
N CYS A 38 20.70 3.29 29.64
CA CYS A 38 19.54 3.71 28.87
C CYS A 38 18.48 2.60 28.80
N TRP A 39 18.89 1.37 28.46
CA TRP A 39 17.97 0.23 28.42
C TRP A 39 17.39 -0.09 29.79
N LYS A 40 18.18 -0.01 30.86
CA LYS A 40 17.71 -0.27 32.22
C LYS A 40 16.54 0.65 32.64
N ALA A 41 16.45 1.84 32.08
CA ALA A 41 15.35 2.78 32.37
C ALA A 41 14.05 2.45 31.61
N VAL A 42 14.15 1.84 30.42
CA VAL A 42 13.01 1.56 29.53
C VAL A 42 12.57 0.10 29.63
N TRP A 43 13.56 -0.80 29.71
CA TRP A 43 13.40 -2.23 29.79
C TRP A 43 14.54 -2.84 30.63
N PRO A 44 14.32 -2.94 31.96
CA PRO A 44 15.33 -3.45 32.89
C PRO A 44 15.83 -4.87 32.58
N ASP A 45 14.97 -5.73 32.03
CA ASP A 45 15.28 -7.15 31.84
C ASP A 45 16.26 -7.44 30.70
N VAL A 46 16.39 -6.52 29.71
CA VAL A 46 17.35 -6.64 28.60
C VAL A 46 18.68 -5.94 28.88
N ALA A 47 18.76 -5.21 29.99
CA ALA A 47 19.99 -4.59 30.44
C ALA A 47 20.91 -5.67 31.05
N GLU A 48 22.16 -5.77 30.57
CA GLU A 48 23.07 -6.82 31.05
C GLU A 48 23.25 -6.76 32.56
N ARG A 49 23.10 -7.92 33.21
CA ARG A 49 23.21 -8.11 34.65
C ARG A 49 24.68 -8.25 35.06
N GLU A 50 25.01 -7.85 36.30
CA GLU A 50 26.39 -7.85 36.81
C GLU A 50 26.99 -9.25 37.04
N ASN A 51 26.21 -10.33 36.85
CA ASN A 51 26.70 -11.71 37.01
C ASN A 51 25.90 -12.73 36.16
N PRO A 52 26.00 -12.69 34.82
CA PRO A 52 25.15 -13.48 33.94
C PRO A 52 25.49 -14.98 33.95
N ALA A 53 26.77 -15.33 34.14
CA ALA A 53 27.25 -16.71 34.00
C ALA A 53 26.67 -17.69 35.05
N ILE A 54 26.62 -17.27 36.32
CA ILE A 54 26.13 -18.11 37.43
C ILE A 54 24.61 -18.35 37.34
N LEU A 55 23.87 -17.36 36.81
CA LEU A 55 22.42 -17.49 36.63
C LEU A 55 22.06 -18.37 35.43
N LEU A 56 22.83 -18.28 34.34
CA LEU A 56 22.62 -19.11 33.14
C LEU A 56 22.80 -20.61 33.42
N GLU A 57 23.85 -20.99 34.16
CA GLU A 57 24.13 -22.41 34.48
C GLU A 57 23.00 -23.04 35.32
N GLN A 58 22.42 -22.24 36.23
CA GLN A 58 21.27 -22.66 37.03
C GLN A 58 19.97 -22.73 36.21
N GLU A 59 19.79 -21.83 35.24
CA GLU A 59 18.64 -21.85 34.31
C GLU A 59 18.71 -23.05 33.35
N TYR A 60 19.90 -23.35 32.81
CA TYR A 60 20.12 -24.51 31.93
C TYR A 60 19.83 -25.81 32.64
N SER A 61 20.29 -25.96 33.88
CA SER A 61 20.00 -27.14 34.70
C SER A 61 18.49 -27.35 34.89
N GLN A 62 17.73 -26.29 35.15
CA GLN A 62 16.27 -26.36 35.29
C GLN A 62 15.56 -26.74 33.99
N ILE A 63 16.02 -26.20 32.85
CA ILE A 63 15.48 -26.54 31.53
C ILE A 63 15.70 -28.02 31.22
N ILE A 64 16.90 -28.54 31.48
CA ILE A 64 17.25 -29.95 31.28
C ILE A 64 16.38 -30.84 32.17
N GLU A 65 16.28 -30.54 33.47
CA GLU A 65 15.44 -31.29 34.40
C GLU A 65 13.97 -31.32 33.98
N LEU A 66 13.43 -30.19 33.51
CA LEU A 66 12.07 -30.10 32.99
C LEU A 66 11.90 -30.94 31.73
N ALA A 67 12.81 -30.84 30.75
CA ALA A 67 12.77 -31.61 29.52
C ALA A 67 12.81 -33.13 29.82
N HIS A 68 13.73 -33.55 30.68
CA HIS A 68 13.86 -34.96 31.10
C HIS A 68 12.60 -35.44 31.83
N SER A 69 11.96 -34.58 32.62
CA SER A 69 10.71 -34.93 33.33
C SER A 69 9.50 -35.09 32.41
N LEU A 70 9.46 -34.36 31.29
CA LEU A 70 8.41 -34.46 30.28
C LEU A 70 8.59 -35.73 29.43
N GLY A 71 9.85 -36.14 29.21
CA GLY A 71 10.21 -37.34 28.45
C GLY A 71 9.89 -37.24 26.95
N GLY A 72 10.22 -38.29 26.22
CA GLY A 72 10.01 -38.36 24.76
C GLY A 72 11.29 -38.13 23.95
N GLU A 73 11.21 -38.51 22.67
CA GLU A 73 12.33 -38.46 21.74
C GLU A 73 12.87 -37.02 21.60
N GLY A 74 14.17 -36.84 21.81
CA GLY A 74 14.85 -35.55 21.79
C GLY A 74 14.85 -34.77 23.11
N PHE A 75 13.96 -35.09 24.06
CA PHE A 75 13.99 -34.47 25.39
C PHE A 75 14.80 -35.27 26.40
N GLU A 76 14.80 -36.60 26.34
CA GLU A 76 15.57 -37.46 27.25
C GLU A 76 17.09 -37.32 27.08
N ASP A 77 17.53 -37.00 25.87
CA ASP A 77 18.95 -36.85 25.52
C ASP A 77 19.43 -35.38 25.57
N LEU A 78 18.55 -34.43 25.92
CA LEU A 78 18.88 -33.01 25.95
C LEU A 78 20.00 -32.73 26.96
N SER A 79 21.07 -32.11 26.49
CA SER A 79 22.26 -31.77 27.27
C SER A 79 22.50 -30.25 27.32
N GLU A 80 23.38 -29.83 28.22
CA GLU A 80 23.77 -28.42 28.34
C GLU A 80 24.39 -27.89 27.04
N SER A 81 25.17 -28.71 26.33
CA SER A 81 25.77 -28.31 25.05
C SER A 81 24.70 -27.98 23.99
N ASP A 82 23.59 -28.70 23.98
CA ASP A 82 22.49 -28.44 23.04
C ASP A 82 21.83 -27.10 23.34
N ILE A 83 21.63 -26.76 24.62
CA ILE A 83 21.09 -25.46 25.03
C ILE A 83 22.07 -24.33 24.67
N ILE A 84 23.37 -24.54 24.90
CA ILE A 84 24.41 -23.57 24.54
C ILE A 84 24.44 -23.35 23.02
N GLU A 85 24.30 -24.41 22.22
CA GLU A 85 24.22 -24.31 20.76
C GLU A 85 22.99 -23.51 20.32
N ILE A 86 21.83 -23.74 20.93
CA ILE A 86 20.59 -23.02 20.64
C ILE A 86 20.67 -21.54 21.05
N MET A 87 21.30 -21.26 22.20
CA MET A 87 21.44 -19.91 22.75
C MET A 87 22.63 -19.14 22.16
N ALA A 88 23.48 -19.79 21.37
CA ALA A 88 24.56 -19.10 20.68
C ALA A 88 23.94 -18.12 19.67
N ASP A 89 24.31 -16.84 19.77
CA ASP A 89 23.92 -15.82 18.82
C ASP A 89 24.46 -16.20 17.42
N LYS A 90 23.61 -16.86 16.62
CA LYS A 90 23.88 -17.09 15.20
C LYS A 90 23.57 -15.80 14.46
N GLU A 91 24.59 -15.23 13.82
CA GLU A 91 24.38 -14.12 12.89
C GLU A 91 23.51 -14.62 11.73
N ILE A 92 22.27 -14.13 11.66
CA ILE A 92 21.30 -14.51 10.62
C ILE A 92 21.86 -14.04 9.29
N CYS A 93 22.20 -14.98 8.41
CA CYS A 93 22.67 -14.65 7.07
C CYS A 93 21.49 -14.51 6.09
N GLU A 94 21.78 -14.04 4.87
CA GLU A 94 20.76 -13.88 3.83
C GLU A 94 20.08 -15.21 3.46
N ASP A 95 20.84 -16.32 3.49
CA ASP A 95 20.30 -17.67 3.24
C ASP A 95 19.34 -18.10 4.35
N ASP A 96 19.65 -17.81 5.63
CA ASP A 96 18.76 -18.09 6.77
C ASP A 96 17.42 -17.33 6.65
N LEU A 97 17.43 -16.13 6.05
CA LEU A 97 16.20 -15.36 5.80
C LEU A 97 15.34 -16.00 4.70
N ILE A 98 15.97 -16.50 3.64
CA ILE A 98 15.29 -17.19 2.54
C ILE A 98 14.65 -18.49 3.04
N ASP A 99 15.37 -19.25 3.86
CA ASP A 99 14.87 -20.49 4.45
C ASP A 99 13.69 -20.24 5.39
N MET A 100 13.71 -19.17 6.18
CA MET A 100 12.59 -18.80 7.05
C MET A 100 11.31 -18.49 6.26
N VAL A 101 11.44 -17.83 5.10
CA VAL A 101 10.32 -17.55 4.18
C VAL A 101 9.78 -18.84 3.55
N ASN A 102 10.66 -19.76 3.18
CA ASN A 102 10.27 -21.04 2.59
C ASN A 102 9.57 -21.95 3.61
N ILE A 103 10.06 -22.05 4.85
CA ILE A 103 9.42 -22.83 5.93
C ILE A 103 7.99 -22.31 6.21
N THR A 104 7.77 -20.99 6.18
CA THR A 104 6.41 -20.43 6.33
C THR A 104 5.49 -20.78 5.16
N SER A 105 6.04 -21.11 3.98
CA SER A 105 5.27 -21.51 2.79
C SER A 105 5.02 -23.02 2.73
N GLU A 106 5.93 -23.84 3.29
CA GLU A 106 5.84 -25.30 3.26
C GLU A 106 4.92 -25.88 4.34
N ASN A 107 4.74 -25.19 5.47
CA ASN A 107 3.81 -25.59 6.54
C ASN A 107 2.32 -25.46 6.16
N GLU A 108 1.99 -24.94 4.97
CA GLU A 108 0.63 -24.94 4.41
C GLU A 108 0.31 -26.21 3.59
N SER A 109 1.26 -27.14 3.42
CA SER A 109 1.16 -28.20 2.40
C SER A 109 0.68 -29.58 2.85
N ASP A 110 0.50 -29.87 4.14
CA ASP A 110 0.06 -31.22 4.55
C ASP A 110 -1.09 -31.18 5.56
N ASN A 111 -2.31 -31.03 5.06
CA ASN A 111 -3.43 -31.79 5.59
C ASN A 111 -4.54 -32.00 4.57
N GLU A 112 -5.04 -33.24 4.54
CA GLU A 112 -6.00 -33.77 3.59
C GLU A 112 -7.33 -32.99 3.57
N THR A 113 -7.76 -32.63 2.36
CA THR A 113 -9.14 -32.46 1.91
C THR A 113 -10.19 -32.03 2.94
N VAL A 114 -10.26 -30.73 3.21
CA VAL A 114 -11.56 -30.05 3.38
C VAL A 114 -11.53 -28.75 2.60
N ALA A 115 -12.50 -28.62 1.71
CA ALA A 115 -12.69 -27.45 0.88
C ALA A 115 -13.00 -26.21 1.74
N ASP A 116 -12.02 -25.34 1.92
CA ASP A 116 -12.15 -23.89 2.12
C ASP A 116 -10.77 -23.29 1.84
N GLY A 117 -10.51 -22.52 0.79
CA GLY A 117 -11.27 -21.34 0.40
C GLY A 117 -10.42 -20.06 0.42
N TYR A 118 -9.09 -20.11 0.60
CA TYR A 118 -8.24 -18.93 0.35
C TYR A 118 -7.84 -18.87 -1.12
N ALA A 119 -8.83 -18.63 -1.98
CA ALA A 119 -8.55 -17.93 -3.22
C ALA A 119 -7.94 -16.59 -2.83
N HIS A 120 -6.61 -16.47 -2.92
CA HIS A 120 -5.93 -15.19 -2.85
C HIS A 120 -6.46 -14.35 -4.02
N ASN A 121 -7.58 -13.65 -3.80
CA ASN A 121 -8.21 -12.82 -4.81
C ASN A 121 -7.23 -11.68 -5.08
N PRO A 122 -6.49 -11.73 -6.20
CA PRO A 122 -5.42 -10.78 -6.40
C PRO A 122 -6.02 -9.38 -6.51
N PHE A 123 -5.27 -8.37 -6.09
CA PHE A 123 -5.67 -6.98 -6.22
C PHE A 123 -5.64 -6.55 -7.70
N THR A 124 -6.68 -6.95 -8.44
CA THR A 124 -6.78 -6.78 -9.89
C THR A 124 -7.47 -5.47 -10.28
N ALA A 125 -7.29 -5.06 -11.54
CA ALA A 125 -8.04 -3.92 -12.11
C ALA A 125 -9.57 -4.04 -11.92
N LYS A 126 -10.12 -5.27 -11.91
CA LYS A 126 -11.55 -5.49 -11.67
C LYS A 126 -11.94 -5.11 -10.24
N VAL A 127 -11.14 -5.55 -9.26
CA VAL A 127 -11.34 -5.24 -7.83
C VAL A 127 -11.21 -3.73 -7.59
N VAL A 128 -10.18 -3.09 -8.15
CA VAL A 128 -9.98 -1.64 -8.02
C VAL A 128 -11.16 -0.86 -8.62
N ARG A 129 -11.64 -1.25 -9.81
CA ARG A 129 -12.80 -0.61 -10.45
C ARG A 129 -14.07 -0.74 -9.61
N GLU A 130 -14.30 -1.92 -9.04
CA GLU A 130 -15.45 -2.15 -8.17
C GLU A 130 -15.37 -1.30 -6.90
N GLY A 131 -14.19 -1.22 -6.26
CA GLY A 131 -13.95 -0.34 -5.13
C GLY A 131 -14.22 1.14 -5.46
N LEU A 132 -13.76 1.62 -6.61
CA LEU A 132 -14.03 2.98 -7.10
C LEU A 132 -15.54 3.24 -7.28
N GLU A 133 -16.28 2.27 -7.82
CA GLU A 133 -17.73 2.39 -7.98
C GLU A 133 -18.45 2.48 -6.62
N GLN A 134 -18.07 1.64 -5.67
CA GLN A 134 -18.63 1.67 -4.31
C GLN A 134 -18.33 2.99 -3.60
N GLY A 135 -17.10 3.50 -3.70
CA GLY A 135 -16.71 4.79 -3.15
C GLY A 135 -17.57 5.93 -3.69
N ARG A 136 -17.80 5.97 -5.00
CA ARG A 136 -18.67 6.99 -5.62
C ARG A 136 -20.13 6.87 -5.18
N LYS A 137 -20.66 5.65 -5.01
CA LYS A 137 -22.00 5.42 -4.46
C LYS A 137 -22.12 5.97 -3.04
N LEU A 138 -21.12 5.73 -2.20
CA LEU A 138 -21.09 6.21 -0.82
C LEU A 138 -21.05 7.74 -0.73
N VAL A 139 -20.21 8.38 -1.56
CA VAL A 139 -20.16 9.85 -1.69
C VAL A 139 -21.52 10.40 -2.08
N ASN A 140 -22.15 9.86 -3.13
CA ASN A 140 -23.47 10.30 -3.58
C ASN A 140 -24.55 10.10 -2.52
N TYR A 141 -24.48 9.00 -1.75
CA TYR A 141 -25.44 8.71 -0.69
C TYR A 141 -25.43 9.79 0.39
N PHE A 142 -24.25 10.13 0.92
CA PHE A 142 -24.16 11.19 1.94
C PHE A 142 -24.45 12.58 1.39
N GLN A 143 -24.10 12.86 0.13
CA GLN A 143 -24.45 14.13 -0.51
C GLN A 143 -25.97 14.35 -0.61
N GLN A 144 -26.76 13.28 -0.79
CA GLN A 144 -28.22 13.37 -0.91
C GLN A 144 -28.96 13.29 0.44
N ASN A 145 -28.40 12.57 1.42
CA ASN A 145 -29.10 12.24 2.66
C ASN A 145 -28.58 13.00 3.89
N ASP A 146 -27.41 13.64 3.84
CA ASP A 146 -26.90 14.41 4.97
C ASP A 146 -27.59 15.80 5.04
N PRO A 147 -28.33 16.11 6.12
CA PRO A 147 -28.94 17.43 6.28
C PRO A 147 -27.91 18.57 6.41
N HIS A 148 -26.66 18.25 6.76
CA HIS A 148 -25.59 19.21 6.95
C HIS A 148 -24.68 19.29 5.72
N LEU A 149 -24.95 20.25 4.84
CA LEU A 149 -24.23 20.43 3.57
C LEU A 149 -22.70 20.51 3.72
N ASP A 150 -22.18 21.33 4.63
CA ASP A 150 -20.73 21.47 4.78
C ASP A 150 -20.04 20.17 5.22
N ARG A 151 -20.72 19.35 6.04
CA ARG A 151 -20.19 18.06 6.46
C ARG A 151 -20.16 17.09 5.27
N ALA A 152 -21.24 17.04 4.49
CA ALA A 152 -21.33 16.23 3.27
C ALA A 152 -20.25 16.61 2.25
N LEU A 153 -20.02 17.91 2.04
CA LEU A 153 -18.99 18.41 1.12
C LEU A 153 -17.58 18.12 1.61
N ARG A 154 -17.31 18.24 2.93
CA ARG A 154 -16.03 17.84 3.52
C ARG A 154 -15.77 16.34 3.34
N PHE A 155 -16.79 15.51 3.58
CA PHE A 155 -16.71 14.07 3.34
C PHE A 155 -16.42 13.75 1.87
N GLN A 156 -17.17 14.36 0.94
CA GLN A 156 -16.97 14.20 -0.50
C GLN A 156 -15.55 14.54 -0.92
N ARG A 157 -15.01 15.69 -0.47
CA ARG A 157 -13.65 16.11 -0.82
C ARG A 157 -12.62 15.09 -0.35
N ASN A 158 -12.66 14.72 0.92
CA ASN A 158 -11.70 13.78 1.51
C ASN A 158 -11.80 12.38 0.85
N MET A 159 -13.02 11.89 0.59
CA MET A 159 -13.20 10.61 -0.10
C MET A 159 -12.69 10.65 -1.53
N ASN A 160 -12.92 11.73 -2.27
CA ASN A 160 -12.40 11.88 -3.64
C ASN A 160 -10.88 11.94 -3.67
N GLU A 161 -10.25 12.57 -2.68
CA GLU A 161 -8.78 12.53 -2.51
C GLU A 161 -8.29 11.08 -2.35
N CYS A 162 -8.92 10.28 -1.47
CA CYS A 162 -8.58 8.87 -1.32
C CYS A 162 -8.85 8.04 -2.59
N LEU A 163 -9.96 8.29 -3.30
CA LEU A 163 -10.31 7.56 -4.52
C LEU A 163 -9.34 7.84 -5.66
N ASN A 164 -8.75 9.04 -5.73
CA ASN A 164 -7.82 9.42 -6.79
C ASN A 164 -6.59 8.50 -6.84
N GLU A 165 -6.06 8.06 -5.70
CA GLU A 165 -4.94 7.10 -5.65
C GLU A 165 -5.29 5.78 -6.35
N TYR A 166 -6.53 5.32 -6.18
CA TYR A 166 -7.03 4.11 -6.85
C TYR A 166 -7.37 4.34 -8.33
N GLU A 167 -7.74 5.56 -8.73
CA GLU A 167 -7.91 5.91 -10.15
C GLU A 167 -6.57 5.85 -10.89
N GLU A 168 -5.51 6.38 -10.30
CA GLU A 168 -4.15 6.28 -10.83
C GLU A 168 -3.68 4.83 -10.94
N LEU A 169 -3.89 4.04 -9.88
CA LEU A 169 -3.56 2.62 -9.88
C LEU A 169 -4.34 1.84 -10.95
N TYR A 170 -5.64 2.11 -11.12
CA TYR A 170 -6.45 1.49 -12.16
C TYR A 170 -5.89 1.77 -13.55
N ASN A 171 -5.43 3.00 -13.80
CA ASN A 171 -4.81 3.37 -15.08
C ASN A 171 -3.51 2.59 -15.33
N VAL A 172 -2.68 2.38 -14.30
CA VAL A 172 -1.45 1.56 -14.41
C VAL A 172 -1.80 0.11 -14.76
N LEU A 173 -2.74 -0.49 -14.02
CA LEU A 173 -3.14 -1.89 -14.21
C LEU A 173 -3.82 -2.17 -15.55
N THR A 174 -4.39 -1.14 -16.20
CA THR A 174 -5.05 -1.26 -17.51
C THR A 174 -4.11 -0.93 -18.67
N LYS A 175 -3.20 0.03 -18.53
CA LYS A 175 -2.17 0.35 -19.54
C LYS A 175 -1.17 -0.78 -19.75
N ASN A 176 -0.81 -1.53 -18.71
CA ASN A 176 0.10 -2.67 -18.84
C ASN A 176 -0.46 -3.83 -19.67
N LYS A 177 -1.78 -3.83 -19.93
CA LYS A 177 -2.44 -4.85 -20.78
C LYS A 177 -2.38 -4.53 -22.28
N SER A 178 -1.91 -3.33 -22.67
CA SER A 178 -1.86 -2.90 -24.07
C SER A 178 -0.48 -3.06 -24.72
N GLN A 179 0.41 -3.91 -24.19
CA GLN A 179 1.59 -4.30 -24.97
C GLN A 179 1.11 -4.95 -26.28
N SER A 180 1.33 -4.24 -27.39
CA SER A 180 1.02 -4.75 -28.72
C SER A 180 1.83 -6.00 -28.98
N LEU A 181 1.18 -7.10 -29.37
CA LEU A 181 1.87 -8.31 -29.80
C LEU A 181 2.84 -7.98 -30.93
N ILE A 182 4.03 -8.60 -30.93
CA ILE A 182 5.02 -8.50 -32.02
C ILE A 182 4.39 -8.76 -33.40
N THR A 183 3.35 -9.60 -33.45
CA THR A 183 2.58 -9.90 -34.67
C THR A 183 1.94 -8.66 -35.30
N ASN A 184 1.59 -7.64 -34.52
CA ASN A 184 1.07 -6.37 -35.03
C ASN A 184 2.15 -5.62 -35.83
N PHE A 185 3.40 -5.61 -35.37
CA PHE A 185 4.53 -5.02 -36.10
C PHE A 185 4.85 -5.79 -37.39
N ILE A 186 4.85 -7.12 -37.35
CA ILE A 186 5.13 -7.96 -38.52
C ILE A 186 4.04 -7.79 -39.60
N SER A 187 2.79 -7.57 -39.22
CA SER A 187 1.68 -7.35 -40.16
C SER A 187 1.76 -6.00 -40.88
N ILE A 188 2.32 -4.98 -40.22
CA ILE A 188 2.54 -3.65 -40.79
C ILE A 188 3.71 -3.70 -41.78
N SER A 189 4.80 -4.40 -41.44
CA SER A 189 5.94 -4.58 -42.35
C SER A 189 5.54 -5.35 -43.63
N ARG A 190 4.69 -6.38 -43.51
CA ARG A 190 4.21 -7.14 -44.69
C ARG A 190 3.27 -6.37 -45.61
N ARG A 191 2.55 -5.34 -45.13
CA ARG A 191 1.74 -4.46 -46.01
C ARG A 191 2.59 -3.49 -46.81
N ASN A 192 3.74 -3.08 -46.28
CA ASN A 192 4.61 -2.10 -46.93
C ASN A 192 5.52 -2.73 -47.99
N GLU A 193 5.70 -4.04 -47.99
CA GLU A 193 6.56 -4.75 -48.96
C GLU A 193 5.83 -5.19 -50.25
N ILE A 194 4.50 -5.01 -50.37
CA ILE A 194 3.72 -5.48 -51.54
C ILE A 194 3.37 -4.35 -52.53
N ASN A 195 4.01 -3.17 -52.49
CA ASN A 195 3.74 -2.18 -53.54
C ASN A 195 4.94 -1.37 -54.03
N PRO A 196 5.79 -1.93 -54.91
CA PRO A 196 6.72 -1.17 -55.71
C PRO A 196 6.07 -0.93 -57.09
N ASN A 197 5.18 0.06 -57.21
CA ASN A 197 4.92 0.77 -58.47
C ASN A 197 3.81 1.82 -58.30
N ARG A 198 4.17 3.11 -58.35
CA ARG A 198 3.66 4.13 -59.30
C ARG A 198 4.02 5.56 -58.86
N SER A 199 5.06 6.07 -59.50
CA SER A 199 5.28 7.41 -60.07
C SER A 199 4.31 8.57 -59.73
N THR A 200 4.92 9.65 -59.21
CA THR A 200 4.74 11.10 -59.55
C THR A 200 3.33 11.69 -59.70
N THR A 201 3.01 12.72 -58.89
CA THR A 201 3.03 14.15 -59.27
C THR A 201 2.45 15.05 -58.16
N GLU A 202 3.11 16.20 -58.00
CA GLU A 202 2.70 17.52 -57.51
C GLU A 202 1.26 17.73 -56.99
N THR A 203 1.10 18.43 -55.86
CA THR A 203 0.65 19.85 -55.82
C THR A 203 0.52 20.33 -54.37
N ALA A 204 0.94 21.58 -54.19
CA ALA A 204 1.14 22.34 -52.98
C ALA A 204 -0.09 22.55 -52.07
N SER A 205 0.23 22.89 -50.82
CA SER A 205 -0.35 23.95 -49.96
C SER A 205 -0.69 23.40 -48.58
N ASN A 206 0.10 23.76 -47.57
CA ASN A 206 -0.36 23.94 -46.19
C ASN A 206 0.67 24.82 -45.46
N GLU A 207 0.39 26.12 -45.45
CA GLU A 207 1.05 27.09 -44.60
C GLU A 207 0.61 26.90 -43.14
N ILE A 208 1.61 26.64 -42.30
CA ILE A 208 1.97 27.39 -41.09
C ILE A 208 0.83 27.78 -40.13
N ILE A 209 0.90 27.10 -38.98
CA ILE A 209 0.36 27.39 -37.65
C ILE A 209 0.67 28.82 -37.19
N LEU A 210 -0.33 29.51 -36.61
CA LEU A 210 -0.30 30.54 -35.54
C LEU A 210 -1.80 30.88 -35.29
N SER A 211 -2.38 31.04 -34.10
CA SER A 211 -1.92 31.57 -32.82
C SER A 211 -2.99 31.33 -31.74
N SER A 212 -2.53 31.31 -30.48
CA SER A 212 -3.21 31.19 -29.18
C SER A 212 -4.40 32.11 -28.89
N ASP A 213 -5.23 31.60 -27.96
CA ASP A 213 -5.91 32.23 -26.80
C ASP A 213 -6.40 33.68 -26.83
N GLU A 214 -7.68 33.87 -26.47
CA GLU A 214 -8.11 34.53 -25.21
C GLU A 214 -9.65 34.77 -25.26
N SER A 215 -10.34 34.26 -24.23
CA SER A 215 -11.38 34.92 -23.43
C SER A 215 -12.48 35.76 -24.11
N GLU A 216 -13.77 35.37 -23.97
CA GLU A 216 -14.73 36.09 -23.10
C GLU A 216 -16.19 35.59 -23.19
N ILE A 217 -16.85 35.79 -22.07
CA ILE A 217 -18.18 35.37 -21.63
C ILE A 217 -19.29 36.12 -22.36
N ILE A 218 -20.29 35.42 -22.90
CA ILE A 218 -21.64 35.98 -23.09
C ILE A 218 -22.69 35.01 -22.55
N GLN A 219 -23.19 35.34 -21.35
CA GLN A 219 -24.44 34.82 -20.80
C GLN A 219 -25.62 35.30 -21.65
N THR A 220 -26.47 34.38 -22.13
CA THR A 220 -27.82 34.75 -22.58
C THR A 220 -28.87 34.09 -21.68
N ARG A 221 -29.40 34.92 -20.77
CA ARG A 221 -30.65 34.71 -20.03
C ARG A 221 -31.81 34.52 -21.01
N LYS A 222 -32.64 33.51 -20.80
CA LYS A 222 -34.06 33.54 -21.23
C LYS A 222 -34.97 33.15 -20.06
N ARG A 223 -35.41 34.17 -19.32
CA ARG A 223 -36.54 34.11 -18.38
C ARG A 223 -37.85 34.04 -19.19
N ARG A 224 -38.76 33.14 -18.81
CA ARG A 224 -40.21 33.40 -18.91
C ARG A 224 -40.87 33.08 -17.57
N ARG A 225 -41.75 34.00 -17.16
CA ARG A 225 -42.42 34.10 -15.86
C ARG A 225 -43.61 33.11 -15.76
N PRO A 226 -44.03 32.76 -14.53
CA PRO A 226 -45.29 32.08 -14.27
C PRO A 226 -46.48 33.07 -14.28
N VAL A 227 -47.66 32.55 -14.64
CA VAL A 227 -48.97 33.22 -14.52
C VAL A 227 -49.58 32.88 -13.15
N VAL A 228 -50.42 33.80 -12.70
CA VAL A 228 -50.77 34.21 -11.34
C VAL A 228 -52.20 33.80 -10.97
N GLU A 229 -52.39 33.50 -9.67
CA GLU A 229 -53.59 33.62 -8.79
C GLU A 229 -54.94 32.99 -9.22
N SER A 230 -55.72 32.40 -8.31
CA SER A 230 -56.28 33.12 -7.15
C SER A 230 -56.92 32.19 -6.11
N ASP A 231 -56.57 32.47 -4.84
CA ASP A 231 -57.37 32.61 -3.62
C ASP A 231 -58.75 31.94 -3.50
N SER A 232 -59.01 31.36 -2.32
CA SER A 232 -60.03 31.88 -1.38
C SER A 232 -59.98 31.19 0.00
N ASN A 233 -59.76 32.04 1.00
CA ASN A 233 -60.04 31.97 2.44
C ASN A 233 -61.07 30.94 2.97
N SER A 234 -60.84 30.43 4.19
CA SER A 234 -61.49 30.88 5.45
C SER A 234 -61.21 29.85 6.57
N SER A 235 -60.64 30.28 7.72
CA SER A 235 -61.32 30.61 8.98
C SER A 235 -61.50 29.39 9.91
N VAL A 236 -60.69 29.26 10.96
CA VAL A 236 -60.98 29.56 12.40
C VAL A 236 -61.67 28.40 13.14
N ASP A 237 -61.03 27.95 14.23
CA ASP A 237 -61.58 27.56 15.57
C ASP A 237 -60.54 26.65 16.27
N GLU A 238 -59.82 27.11 17.30
CA GLU A 238 -60.21 27.10 18.73
C GLU A 238 -60.78 25.77 19.26
N ASN A 239 -60.02 25.06 20.10
CA ASN A 239 -60.40 24.40 21.37
C ASN A 239 -59.43 23.24 21.74
N THR A 240 -58.57 23.39 22.75
CA THR A 240 -58.72 23.16 24.22
C THR A 240 -58.23 21.79 24.72
N LEU A 241 -57.30 21.88 25.69
CA LEU A 241 -57.21 21.17 26.98
C LEU A 241 -56.89 19.65 27.04
N ASN A 242 -55.80 19.40 27.79
CA ASN A 242 -55.62 18.42 28.86
C ASN A 242 -55.72 16.92 28.55
N LEU A 243 -54.57 16.24 28.59
CA LEU A 243 -54.08 15.48 29.76
C LEU A 243 -52.63 15.04 29.56
#